data_AF-A0A1D2M9U5-F1
#
_entry.id   AF-A0A1D2M9U5-F1
#
_cell.length_a   1.000
_cell.length_b   1.000
_cell.length_c   1.000
_cell.angle_alpha   90.00
_cell.angle_beta   90.00
_cell.angle_gamma   90.00
#
_symmetry.space_group_name_H-M   'P 1'
#
loop_
_entity.id
_entity.type
_entity.pdbx_description
1 polymer ?
#
loop_
_entity_poly.entity_id
_entity_poly.type
_entity_poly.pdbx_seq_one_letter_code
_entity_poly.pdbx_strand_id
1 'polypeptide(L)'
;MARLTSIEMPPESDSPGVSFPKEKLKTFVALALLLLSFVIVTFSLAVTHERLPDRNIYKPLPDIILDLIPVQEWALDVSEMTIMTLVGVALSVFMLHSHRWIIFRRSFLILAALYGMRAVTMFVTVLPVSSFTYYCSPRSNSSSVLEIGRRTLRLLSGFGLSINGEQIYCGDSIYSGHTVILVAAYLFIKEYSSHKFYILHWASFLGSLIGVIMVLISRGHYTIDVIIAYYVTTRIFWIYHTLANNPFLKTTQETRANYLARSWWFPIFKYMEDNVGGPLPQKYSFPWSS
;
A
#
# COMPACT_ATOMS: atom_id res chain seq x y z
N MET A 1 39.05 -45.15 -21.06
CA MET A 1 38.97 -43.99 -20.14
C MET A 1 38.57 -42.79 -20.99
N ALA A 2 37.44 -42.12 -20.85
CA ALA A 2 36.73 -41.72 -19.64
C ALA A 2 35.21 -41.92 -19.77
N ARG A 3 34.55 -42.37 -18.68
CA ARG A 3 33.09 -42.35 -18.54
C ARG A 3 32.69 -40.91 -18.20
N LEU A 4 31.89 -40.28 -19.06
CA LEU A 4 31.11 -39.09 -18.72
C LEU A 4 30.09 -39.50 -17.67
N THR A 5 30.36 -39.17 -16.41
CA THR A 5 29.35 -39.18 -15.35
C THR A 5 28.37 -38.06 -15.66
N SER A 6 27.23 -38.43 -16.25
CA SER A 6 26.01 -37.65 -16.21
C SER A 6 25.72 -37.31 -14.74
N ILE A 7 25.97 -36.06 -14.34
CA ILE A 7 25.46 -35.54 -13.07
C ILE A 7 23.98 -35.30 -13.32
N GLU A 8 23.19 -36.33 -13.03
CA GLU A 8 21.74 -36.25 -12.99
C GLU A 8 21.41 -35.33 -11.81
N MET A 9 21.12 -34.06 -12.11
CA MET A 9 20.62 -33.13 -11.11
C MET A 9 19.32 -33.72 -10.57
N PRO A 10 19.16 -33.88 -9.24
CA PRO A 10 17.91 -34.37 -8.71
C PRO A 10 16.80 -33.40 -9.17
N PRO A 11 15.61 -33.92 -9.52
CA PRO A 11 14.47 -33.04 -9.70
C PRO A 11 14.36 -32.18 -8.45
N GLU A 12 14.16 -30.87 -8.64
CA GLU A 12 13.85 -29.92 -7.57
C GLU A 12 12.53 -30.39 -6.95
N SER A 13 12.66 -31.35 -6.04
CA SER A 13 11.55 -31.99 -5.36
C SER A 13 10.96 -30.91 -4.47
N ASP A 14 9.66 -30.63 -4.66
CA ASP A 14 8.87 -29.93 -3.67
C ASP A 14 9.23 -30.58 -2.32
N SER A 15 9.96 -29.85 -1.48
CA SER A 15 10.45 -30.34 -0.20
C SER A 15 9.27 -30.95 0.57
N PRO A 16 9.35 -32.23 0.99
CA PRO A 16 8.22 -32.93 1.58
C PRO A 16 7.87 -32.29 2.92
N GLY A 17 6.88 -31.38 2.91
CA GLY A 17 6.40 -30.68 4.11
C GLY A 17 5.93 -29.24 3.90
N VAL A 18 6.20 -28.58 2.77
CA VAL A 18 5.77 -27.19 2.55
C VAL A 18 4.40 -27.16 1.86
N SER A 19 3.35 -26.89 2.63
CA SER A 19 1.98 -26.73 2.13
C SER A 19 1.64 -25.26 1.88
N PHE A 20 0.86 -25.01 0.82
CA PHE A 20 0.32 -23.69 0.46
C PHE A 20 -1.19 -23.78 0.24
N PRO A 21 -1.99 -23.96 1.31
CA PRO A 21 -3.43 -24.14 1.17
C PRO A 21 -4.10 -22.87 0.65
N LYS A 22 -5.04 -23.05 -0.28
CA LYS A 22 -5.85 -21.97 -0.86
C LYS A 22 -6.93 -21.56 0.14
N GLU A 23 -6.55 -20.92 1.24
CA GLU A 23 -7.44 -20.51 2.35
C GLU A 23 -8.25 -19.25 2.01
N LYS A 24 -9.20 -19.38 1.07
CA LYS A 24 -9.99 -18.26 0.55
C LYS A 24 -10.67 -17.43 1.64
N LEU A 25 -11.16 -18.08 2.71
CA LEU A 25 -11.81 -17.39 3.83
C LEU A 25 -10.87 -16.38 4.49
N LYS A 26 -9.60 -16.74 4.73
CA LYS A 26 -8.60 -15.81 5.29
C LYS A 26 -8.34 -14.63 4.36
N THR A 27 -8.34 -14.85 3.04
CA THR A 27 -8.25 -13.77 2.05
C THR A 27 -9.48 -12.84 2.13
N PHE A 28 -10.69 -13.36 2.28
CA PHE A 28 -11.89 -12.52 2.45
C PHE A 28 -11.89 -11.73 3.77
N VAL A 29 -11.40 -12.32 4.86
CA VAL A 29 -11.22 -11.59 6.12
C VAL A 29 -10.20 -10.46 5.95
N ALA A 30 -9.07 -10.72 5.28
CA ALA A 30 -8.08 -9.69 4.98
C ALA A 30 -8.65 -8.57 4.09
N LEU A 31 -9.48 -8.92 3.10
CA LEU A 31 -10.19 -7.94 2.27
C LEU A 31 -11.15 -7.09 3.12
N ALA A 32 -11.91 -7.69 4.04
CA ALA A 32 -12.80 -6.96 4.94
C ALA A 32 -12.03 -5.98 5.84
N LEU A 33 -10.85 -6.36 6.35
CA LEU A 33 -9.98 -5.47 7.11
C LEU A 33 -9.47 -4.29 6.27
N LEU A 34 -9.11 -4.53 5.01
CA LEU A 34 -8.72 -3.47 4.08
C LEU A 34 -9.88 -2.50 3.79
N LEU A 35 -11.07 -3.03 3.47
CA LEU A 35 -12.24 -2.21 3.21
C LEU A 35 -12.64 -1.38 4.44
N LEU A 36 -12.59 -1.98 5.64
CA LEU A 36 -12.80 -1.26 6.88
C LEU A 36 -11.76 -0.13 7.06
N SER A 37 -10.49 -0.39 6.75
CA SER A 37 -9.44 0.64 6.82
C SER A 37 -9.72 1.80 5.86
N PHE A 38 -10.19 1.52 4.64
CA PHE A 38 -10.60 2.58 3.69
C PHE A 38 -11.81 3.38 4.17
N VAL A 39 -12.80 2.74 4.80
CA VAL A 39 -13.94 3.44 5.43
C VAL A 39 -13.44 4.37 6.54
N ILE A 40 -12.52 3.91 7.38
CA ILE A 40 -11.98 4.74 8.47
C ILE A 40 -11.14 5.91 7.91
N VAL A 41 -10.35 5.68 6.85
CA VAL A 41 -9.56 6.74 6.19
C VAL A 41 -10.45 7.81 5.58
N THR A 42 -11.46 7.40 4.81
CA THR A 42 -12.41 8.33 4.17
C THR A 42 -13.22 9.11 5.21
N PHE A 43 -13.64 8.46 6.28
CA PHE A 43 -14.25 9.14 7.43
C PHE A 43 -13.29 10.14 8.09
N SER A 44 -12.04 9.74 8.33
CA SER A 44 -11.02 10.60 8.94
C SER A 44 -10.74 11.82 8.06
N LEU A 45 -10.66 11.65 6.74
CA LEU A 45 -10.53 12.75 5.77
C LEU A 45 -11.74 13.69 5.83
N ALA A 46 -12.97 13.16 5.86
CA ALA A 46 -14.17 13.98 5.96
C ALA A 46 -14.20 14.82 7.25
N VAL A 47 -13.81 14.24 8.39
CA VAL A 47 -13.69 14.98 9.66
C VAL A 47 -12.58 16.03 9.61
N THR A 48 -11.43 15.67 9.04
CA THR A 48 -10.26 16.54 8.93
C THR A 48 -10.52 17.75 8.05
N HIS A 49 -11.27 17.54 6.97
CA HIS A 49 -11.72 18.60 6.06
C HIS A 49 -12.54 19.69 6.76
N GLU A 50 -13.46 19.30 7.65
CA GLU A 50 -14.27 20.25 8.42
C GLU A 50 -13.44 20.97 9.50
N ARG A 51 -12.37 20.33 10.01
CA ARG A 51 -11.45 20.87 11.01
C ARG A 51 -10.27 21.64 10.43
N LEU A 52 -10.17 21.77 9.11
CA LEU A 52 -9.05 22.41 8.45
C LEU A 52 -8.85 23.85 8.98
N PRO A 53 -7.62 24.29 9.30
CA PRO A 53 -7.37 25.69 9.63
C PRO A 53 -7.82 26.62 8.49
N ASP A 54 -8.26 27.84 8.82
CA ASP A 54 -8.62 28.83 7.80
C ASP A 54 -7.41 29.15 6.92
N ARG A 55 -7.56 28.93 5.62
CA ARG A 55 -6.49 29.08 4.61
C ARG A 55 -6.09 30.54 4.40
N ASN A 56 -6.96 31.49 4.75
CA ASN A 56 -6.66 32.92 4.66
C ASN A 56 -5.75 33.37 5.82
N ILE A 57 -5.79 32.66 6.95
CA ILE A 57 -5.04 32.98 8.16
C ILE A 57 -3.76 32.15 8.22
N TYR A 58 -3.87 30.84 8.03
CA TYR A 58 -2.77 29.89 8.16
C TYR A 58 -2.22 29.49 6.78
N LYS A 59 -1.00 29.93 6.49
CA LYS A 59 -0.25 29.55 5.29
C LYS A 59 0.32 28.13 5.41
N PRO A 60 0.68 27.49 4.27
CA PRO A 60 1.43 26.24 4.27
C PRO A 60 2.69 26.31 5.15
N LEU A 61 3.06 25.18 5.74
CA LEU A 61 4.28 25.06 6.52
C LEU A 61 5.52 25.22 5.60
N PRO A 62 6.63 25.78 6.11
CA PRO A 62 7.86 25.91 5.33
C PRO A 62 8.41 24.53 5.00
N ASP A 63 8.75 24.31 3.73
CA ASP A 63 9.28 23.04 3.23
C ASP A 63 10.36 23.33 2.19
N ILE A 64 11.61 22.99 2.53
CA ILE A 64 12.80 23.34 1.74
C ILE A 64 12.68 22.86 0.29
N ILE A 65 12.14 21.67 0.05
CA ILE A 65 12.06 21.13 -1.32
C ILE A 65 10.94 21.83 -2.08
N LEU A 66 9.78 22.03 -1.43
CA LEU A 66 8.66 22.69 -2.09
C LEU A 66 8.96 24.16 -2.37
N ASP A 67 9.73 24.84 -1.52
CA ASP A 67 10.12 26.24 -1.70
C ASP A 67 11.07 26.43 -2.91
N LEU A 68 11.82 25.40 -3.29
CA LEU A 68 12.71 25.41 -4.46
C LEU A 68 12.00 25.12 -5.78
N ILE A 69 10.79 24.56 -5.74
CA ILE A 69 10.11 24.04 -6.93
C ILE A 69 8.80 24.81 -7.17
N PRO A 70 8.57 25.34 -8.39
CA PRO A 70 7.30 25.97 -8.73
C PRO A 70 6.19 24.92 -8.81
N VAL A 71 5.00 25.27 -8.32
CA VAL A 71 3.82 24.40 -8.36
C VAL A 71 3.42 24.09 -9.80
N GLN A 72 3.15 22.83 -10.10
CA GLN A 72 2.50 22.42 -11.35
C GLN A 72 1.27 21.56 -11.04
N GLU A 73 0.08 22.06 -11.33
CA GLU A 73 -1.17 21.39 -10.94
C GLU A 73 -1.40 20.08 -11.72
N TRP A 74 -1.01 20.03 -13.00
CA TRP A 74 -1.08 18.83 -13.84
C TRP A 74 -0.21 17.66 -13.34
N ALA A 75 0.79 17.93 -12.49
CA ALA A 75 1.67 16.88 -11.99
C ALA A 75 0.91 15.89 -11.09
N LEU A 76 -0.14 16.33 -10.39
CA LEU A 76 -0.96 15.42 -9.58
C LEU A 76 -1.65 14.37 -10.46
N ASP A 77 -2.27 14.80 -11.56
CA ASP A 77 -2.94 13.90 -12.51
C ASP A 77 -1.98 12.86 -13.08
N VAL A 78 -0.74 13.27 -13.43
CA VAL A 78 0.29 12.35 -13.91
C VAL A 78 0.67 11.31 -12.84
N SER A 79 0.78 11.72 -11.58
CA SER A 79 1.01 10.78 -10.48
C SER A 79 -0.15 9.79 -10.32
N GLU A 80 -1.40 10.27 -10.38
CA GLU A 80 -2.58 9.41 -10.26
C GLU A 80 -2.69 8.41 -11.43
N MET A 81 -2.39 8.82 -12.66
CA MET A 81 -2.29 7.92 -13.81
C MET A 81 -1.18 6.87 -13.63
N THR A 82 -0.05 7.29 -13.05
CA THR A 82 1.06 6.38 -12.73
C THR A 82 0.65 5.35 -11.68
N ILE A 83 -0.09 5.77 -10.64
CA ILE A 83 -0.68 4.86 -9.65
C ILE A 83 -1.58 3.83 -10.31
N MET A 84 -2.53 4.26 -11.14
CA MET A 84 -3.46 3.36 -11.83
C MET A 84 -2.70 2.33 -12.67
N THR A 85 -1.66 2.77 -13.37
CA THR A 85 -0.82 1.91 -14.21
C THR A 85 -0.07 0.88 -13.37
N LEU A 86 0.63 1.30 -12.32
CA LEU A 86 1.42 0.39 -11.47
C LEU A 86 0.54 -0.57 -10.68
N VAL A 87 -0.62 -0.12 -10.18
CA VAL A 87 -1.60 -1.00 -9.52
C VAL A 87 -2.15 -2.02 -10.52
N GLY A 88 -2.49 -1.60 -11.75
CA GLY A 88 -2.92 -2.52 -12.80
C GLY A 88 -1.88 -3.59 -13.15
N VAL A 89 -0.60 -3.19 -13.23
CA VAL A 89 0.51 -4.12 -13.41
C VAL A 89 0.65 -5.07 -12.22
N ALA A 90 0.61 -4.57 -10.98
CA ALA A 90 0.69 -5.40 -9.78
C ALA A 90 -0.45 -6.42 -9.71
N LEU A 91 -1.69 -6.01 -9.99
CA LEU A 91 -2.84 -6.90 -10.05
C LEU A 91 -2.69 -7.96 -11.15
N SER A 92 -2.12 -7.60 -12.29
CA SER A 92 -1.83 -8.55 -13.37
C SER A 92 -0.80 -9.60 -12.92
N VAL A 93 0.27 -9.18 -12.24
CA VAL A 93 1.26 -10.10 -11.64
C VAL A 93 0.57 -11.03 -10.62
N PHE A 94 -0.29 -10.50 -9.76
CA PHE A 94 -1.00 -11.30 -8.76
C PHE A 94 -1.92 -12.34 -9.39
N MET A 95 -2.63 -11.98 -10.46
CA MET A 95 -3.55 -12.88 -11.17
C MET A 95 -2.83 -14.02 -11.88
N LEU A 96 -1.65 -13.76 -12.43
CA LEU A 96 -0.84 -14.76 -13.15
C LEU A 96 -0.05 -15.69 -12.22
N HIS A 97 0.02 -15.38 -10.92
CA HIS A 97 0.75 -16.20 -9.96
C HIS A 97 -0.10 -17.37 -9.45
N SER A 98 0.47 -18.59 -9.39
CA SER A 98 -0.28 -19.79 -8.98
C SER A 98 -0.80 -19.73 -7.55
N HIS A 99 -0.08 -19.02 -6.67
CA HIS A 99 -0.44 -18.80 -5.27
C HIS A 99 -1.21 -17.48 -5.00
N ARG A 100 -1.97 -16.97 -5.99
CA ARG A 100 -2.73 -15.70 -5.95
C ARG A 100 -3.49 -15.43 -4.64
N TRP A 101 -4.16 -16.43 -4.06
CA TRP A 101 -4.94 -16.26 -2.82
C TRP A 101 -4.08 -15.83 -1.62
N ILE A 102 -2.87 -16.37 -1.51
CA ILE A 102 -1.91 -16.00 -0.46
C ILE A 102 -1.40 -14.60 -0.74
N ILE A 103 -1.06 -14.28 -1.99
CA ILE A 103 -0.58 -12.95 -2.37
C ILE A 103 -1.62 -11.87 -2.06
N PHE A 104 -2.88 -12.10 -2.42
CA PHE A 104 -3.98 -11.19 -2.09
C PHE A 104 -4.16 -11.03 -0.57
N ARG A 105 -4.09 -12.12 0.19
CA ARG A 105 -4.18 -12.05 1.65
C ARG A 105 -3.05 -11.19 2.23
N ARG A 106 -1.80 -11.40 1.79
CA ARG A 106 -0.64 -10.64 2.23
C ARG A 106 -0.76 -9.16 1.85
N SER A 107 -1.14 -8.87 0.60
CA SER A 107 -1.28 -7.50 0.12
C SER A 107 -2.38 -6.74 0.83
N PHE A 108 -3.54 -7.37 1.07
CA PHE A 108 -4.64 -6.76 1.80
C PHE A 108 -4.27 -6.45 3.26
N LEU A 109 -3.55 -7.32 3.95
CA LEU A 109 -3.11 -7.07 5.33
C LEU A 109 -2.08 -5.94 5.43
N ILE A 110 -1.11 -5.92 4.52
CA ILE A 110 -0.10 -4.85 4.48
C ILE A 110 -0.77 -3.50 4.19
N LEU A 111 -1.65 -3.45 3.18
CA LEU A 111 -2.38 -2.23 2.83
C LEU A 111 -3.33 -1.79 3.96
N ALA A 112 -4.02 -2.73 4.62
CA ALA A 112 -4.88 -2.42 5.76
C ALA A 112 -4.09 -1.78 6.91
N ALA A 113 -2.90 -2.31 7.22
CA ALA A 113 -2.04 -1.71 8.24
C ALA A 113 -1.56 -0.29 7.86
N LEU A 114 -1.15 -0.09 6.61
CA LEU A 114 -0.67 1.21 6.13
C LEU A 114 -1.79 2.27 6.13
N TYR A 115 -2.97 1.93 5.63
CA TYR A 115 -4.11 2.84 5.61
C TYR A 115 -4.75 3.02 6.99
N GLY A 116 -4.73 2.00 7.84
CA GLY A 116 -5.16 2.11 9.23
C GLY A 116 -4.33 3.14 10.01
N MET A 117 -3.01 3.13 9.86
CA MET A 117 -2.15 4.15 10.48
C MET A 117 -2.39 5.54 9.89
N ARG A 118 -2.56 5.64 8.56
CA ARG A 118 -2.89 6.91 7.89
C ARG A 118 -4.17 7.53 8.44
N ALA A 119 -5.20 6.72 8.63
CA ALA A 119 -6.47 7.15 9.25
C ALA A 119 -6.24 7.76 10.63
N VAL A 120 -5.49 7.06 11.50
CA VAL A 120 -5.20 7.53 12.86
C VAL A 120 -4.41 8.84 12.83
N THR A 121 -3.38 8.96 12.00
CA THR A 121 -2.55 10.18 11.95
C THR A 121 -3.35 11.39 11.48
N MET A 122 -4.17 11.24 10.45
CA MET A 122 -5.04 12.30 9.94
C MET A 122 -6.11 12.71 10.96
N PHE A 123 -6.70 11.74 11.66
CA PHE A 123 -7.71 12.01 12.67
C PHE A 123 -7.16 12.76 13.89
N VAL A 124 -5.95 12.39 14.34
CA VAL A 124 -5.33 12.96 15.54
C VAL A 124 -4.81 14.37 15.30
N THR A 125 -4.26 14.66 14.11
CA THR A 125 -3.66 15.98 13.83
C THR A 125 -4.00 16.45 12.42
N VAL A 126 -4.55 17.65 12.35
CA VAL A 126 -4.88 18.32 11.09
C VAL A 126 -3.81 19.35 10.76
N LEU A 127 -3.14 19.17 9.61
CA LEU A 127 -2.14 20.11 9.12
C LEU A 127 -2.72 21.06 8.06
N PRO A 128 -2.20 22.30 7.93
CA PRO A 128 -2.51 23.17 6.81
C PRO A 128 -2.10 22.51 5.48
N VAL A 129 -2.87 22.76 4.42
CA VAL A 129 -2.60 22.25 3.08
C VAL A 129 -1.25 22.79 2.57
N SER A 130 -0.47 21.93 1.90
CA SER A 130 0.86 22.26 1.35
C SER A 130 0.84 23.19 0.12
N SER A 131 -0.30 23.30 -0.55
CA SER A 131 -0.48 24.13 -1.74
C SER A 131 -1.28 25.41 -1.47
N PHE A 132 -0.83 26.51 -2.09
CA PHE A 132 -1.50 27.81 -2.03
C PHE A 132 -2.72 27.90 -2.95
N THR A 133 -2.69 27.21 -4.09
CA THR A 133 -3.70 27.35 -5.16
C THR A 133 -4.66 26.17 -5.24
N TYR A 134 -4.37 25.06 -4.55
CA TYR A 134 -5.20 23.87 -4.63
C TYR A 134 -6.64 24.17 -4.21
N TYR A 135 -7.59 23.87 -5.09
CA TYR A 135 -9.02 24.05 -4.80
C TYR A 135 -9.44 23.11 -3.68
N CYS A 136 -10.38 23.52 -2.82
CA CYS A 136 -10.95 22.65 -1.79
C CYS A 136 -12.46 22.75 -1.88
N SER A 137 -13.16 21.62 -1.78
CA SER A 137 -14.62 21.61 -1.67
C SER A 137 -15.09 22.48 -0.50
N PRO A 138 -16.21 23.22 -0.61
CA PRO A 138 -16.74 23.99 0.49
C PRO A 138 -17.22 23.09 1.64
N ARG A 139 -17.05 23.60 2.88
CA ARG A 139 -17.57 22.95 4.09
C ARG A 139 -19.08 22.80 4.02
N SER A 140 -19.60 21.73 4.61
CA SER A 140 -21.05 21.55 4.67
C SER A 140 -21.67 22.53 5.67
N ASN A 141 -22.72 23.26 5.27
CA ASN A 141 -23.52 24.09 6.17
C ASN A 141 -24.35 23.26 7.18
N SER A 142 -24.43 21.94 7.02
CA SER A 142 -25.10 21.05 7.97
C SER A 142 -24.24 19.82 8.28
N SER A 143 -23.91 19.63 9.56
CA SER A 143 -23.14 18.49 10.08
C SER A 143 -24.02 17.24 10.24
N SER A 144 -24.85 16.92 9.23
CA SER A 144 -25.70 15.74 9.29
C SER A 144 -24.88 14.48 8.98
N VAL A 145 -25.06 13.43 9.79
CA VAL A 145 -24.37 12.14 9.64
C VAL A 145 -24.62 11.51 8.26
N LEU A 146 -25.79 11.79 7.67
CA LEU A 146 -26.17 11.33 6.34
C LEU A 146 -25.35 11.99 5.21
N GLU A 147 -24.99 13.27 5.36
CA GLU A 147 -24.12 14.00 4.42
C GLU A 147 -22.72 13.39 4.42
N ILE A 148 -22.15 13.17 5.61
CA ILE A 148 -20.83 12.55 5.79
C ILE A 148 -20.83 11.12 5.19
N GLY A 149 -21.89 10.35 5.43
CA GLY A 149 -22.06 9.02 4.83
C GLY A 149 -22.09 9.03 3.29
N ARG A 150 -22.79 9.99 2.68
CA ARG A 150 -22.81 10.16 1.21
C ARG A 150 -21.44 10.55 0.66
N ARG A 151 -20.71 11.44 1.35
CA ARG A 151 -19.34 11.84 0.97
C ARG A 151 -18.37 10.65 1.05
N THR A 152 -18.45 9.86 2.10
CA THR A 152 -17.68 8.61 2.26
C THR A 152 -17.97 7.61 1.16
N LEU A 153 -19.25 7.37 0.82
CA LEU A 153 -19.63 6.46 -0.27
C LEU A 153 -19.12 6.92 -1.64
N ARG A 154 -19.16 8.24 -1.93
CA ARG A 154 -18.58 8.78 -3.16
C ARG A 154 -17.06 8.61 -3.19
N LEU A 155 -16.35 8.94 -2.12
CA LEU A 155 -14.90 8.76 -2.02
C LEU A 155 -14.46 7.31 -2.20
N LEU A 156 -15.22 6.37 -1.62
CA LEU A 156 -14.99 4.93 -1.80
C LEU A 156 -15.14 4.50 -3.28
N SER A 157 -16.09 5.08 -4.02
CA SER A 157 -16.28 4.76 -5.45
C SER A 157 -15.13 5.24 -6.36
N GLY A 158 -14.37 6.26 -5.94
CA GLY A 158 -13.21 6.77 -6.67
C GLY A 158 -11.87 6.17 -6.23
N PHE A 159 -11.85 5.23 -5.28
CA PHE A 159 -10.65 4.71 -4.63
C PHE A 159 -9.70 5.79 -4.07
N GLY A 160 -10.20 7.02 -3.83
CA GLY A 160 -9.42 8.15 -3.33
C GLY A 160 -8.54 8.87 -4.37
N LEU A 161 -8.83 8.76 -5.68
CA LEU A 161 -8.16 9.50 -6.76
C LEU A 161 -9.01 10.70 -7.24
N SER A 162 -8.37 11.81 -7.62
CA SER A 162 -9.02 13.08 -7.97
C SER A 162 -9.31 13.27 -9.47
N ILE A 163 -9.00 12.28 -10.32
CA ILE A 163 -9.00 12.32 -11.81
C ILE A 163 -10.26 12.93 -12.47
N ASN A 164 -11.44 12.84 -11.84
CA ASN A 164 -12.70 13.37 -12.40
C ASN A 164 -13.13 14.73 -11.81
N GLY A 165 -12.29 15.40 -11.02
CA GLY A 165 -12.57 16.74 -10.47
C GLY A 165 -13.66 16.81 -9.40
N GLU A 166 -14.40 15.72 -9.13
CA GLU A 166 -15.50 15.70 -8.15
C GLU A 166 -15.08 15.37 -6.71
N GLN A 167 -13.78 15.16 -6.43
CA GLN A 167 -13.31 14.56 -5.17
C GLN A 167 -12.27 15.39 -4.39
N ILE A 168 -12.37 16.72 -4.39
CA ILE A 168 -11.30 17.55 -3.83
C ILE A 168 -11.55 17.87 -2.34
N TYR A 169 -11.37 16.86 -1.49
CA TYR A 169 -11.37 17.03 -0.03
C TYR A 169 -9.96 17.34 0.47
N CYS A 170 -9.81 18.49 1.11
CA CYS A 170 -8.55 18.92 1.68
C CYS A 170 -8.36 18.47 3.13
N GLY A 171 -7.10 18.37 3.55
CA GLY A 171 -6.71 17.98 4.91
C GLY A 171 -5.94 16.66 4.99
N ASP A 172 -5.55 16.07 3.86
CA ASP A 172 -4.75 14.84 3.82
C ASP A 172 -3.22 15.09 3.88
N SER A 173 -2.81 16.21 4.48
CA SER A 173 -1.43 16.70 4.51
C SER A 173 -0.55 16.06 5.60
N ILE A 174 -0.90 14.85 6.05
CA ILE A 174 -0.05 14.02 6.91
C ILE A 174 -0.10 12.57 6.42
N TYR A 175 1.07 11.94 6.25
CA TYR A 175 1.22 10.56 5.78
C TYR A 175 0.65 10.35 4.35
N SER A 176 1.49 10.51 3.33
CA SER A 176 1.03 10.50 1.92
C SER A 176 0.56 9.13 1.44
N GLY A 177 -0.70 9.00 1.03
CA GLY A 177 -1.22 7.75 0.45
C GLY A 177 -0.81 7.52 -1.00
N HIS A 178 -0.55 8.58 -1.77
CA HIS A 178 0.01 8.46 -3.12
C HIS A 178 1.36 7.73 -3.06
N THR A 179 2.25 8.20 -2.17
CA THR A 179 3.56 7.56 -1.95
C THR A 179 3.39 6.13 -1.44
N VAL A 180 2.47 5.86 -0.51
CA VAL A 180 2.20 4.50 -0.01
C VAL A 180 1.87 3.55 -1.16
N ILE A 181 0.93 3.91 -2.04
CA ILE A 181 0.51 3.03 -3.14
C ILE A 181 1.61 2.90 -4.19
N LEU A 182 2.27 3.99 -4.59
CA LEU A 182 3.35 3.95 -5.57
C LEU A 182 4.49 3.03 -5.11
N VAL A 183 4.92 3.17 -3.84
CA VAL A 183 6.00 2.37 -3.27
C VAL A 183 5.54 0.93 -3.06
N ALA A 184 4.34 0.71 -2.51
CA ALA A 184 3.81 -0.64 -2.29
C ALA A 184 3.62 -1.40 -3.62
N ALA A 185 3.08 -0.76 -4.66
CA ALA A 185 2.91 -1.37 -5.97
C ALA A 185 4.24 -1.84 -6.55
N TYR A 186 5.29 -0.99 -6.51
CA TYR A 186 6.64 -1.40 -6.91
C TYR A 186 7.17 -2.58 -6.10
N LEU A 187 7.08 -2.53 -4.77
CA LEU A 187 7.57 -3.60 -3.89
C LEU A 187 6.84 -4.93 -4.16
N PHE A 188 5.52 -4.89 -4.35
CA PHE A 188 4.73 -6.06 -4.69
C PHE A 188 5.06 -6.64 -6.06
N ILE A 189 5.22 -5.78 -7.08
CA ILE A 189 5.66 -6.23 -8.42
C ILE A 189 7.00 -6.92 -8.29
N LYS A 190 7.97 -6.33 -7.59
CA LYS A 190 9.31 -6.89 -7.44
C LYS A 190 9.34 -8.22 -6.66
N GLU A 191 8.54 -8.35 -5.61
CA GLU A 191 8.49 -9.56 -4.77
C GLU A 191 7.82 -10.74 -5.49
N TYR A 192 6.72 -10.50 -6.21
CA TYR A 192 5.87 -11.57 -6.75
C TYR A 192 6.04 -11.81 -8.26
N SER A 193 6.97 -11.12 -8.92
CA SER A 193 7.34 -11.39 -10.32
C SER A 193 8.74 -12.01 -10.40
N SER A 194 9.02 -12.70 -11.51
CA SER A 194 10.26 -13.45 -11.65
C SER A 194 11.46 -12.50 -11.73
N HIS A 195 12.59 -12.92 -11.16
CA HIS A 195 13.85 -12.18 -11.25
C HIS A 195 14.31 -11.93 -12.69
N LYS A 196 13.83 -12.73 -13.66
CA LYS A 196 14.13 -12.56 -15.09
C LYS A 196 13.46 -11.32 -15.69
N PHE A 197 12.41 -10.78 -15.09
CA PHE A 197 11.68 -9.60 -15.58
C PHE A 197 12.31 -8.29 -15.11
N TYR A 198 13.63 -8.13 -15.31
CA TYR A 198 14.36 -6.95 -14.85
C TYR A 198 13.85 -5.64 -15.46
N ILE A 199 13.37 -5.67 -16.72
CA ILE A 199 12.75 -4.50 -17.38
C ILE A 199 11.50 -4.05 -16.61
N LEU A 200 10.66 -4.99 -16.19
CA LEU A 200 9.46 -4.70 -15.40
C LEU A 200 9.83 -4.09 -14.04
N HIS A 201 10.88 -4.60 -13.40
CA HIS A 201 11.35 -4.09 -12.10
C HIS A 201 11.91 -2.68 -12.22
N TRP A 202 12.71 -2.40 -13.24
CA TRP A 202 13.26 -1.06 -13.49
C TRP A 202 12.17 -0.08 -13.91
N ALA A 203 11.26 -0.48 -14.80
CA ALA A 203 10.14 0.35 -15.23
C ALA A 203 9.21 0.70 -14.05
N SER A 204 8.88 -0.28 -13.20
CA SER A 204 8.05 -0.03 -12.01
C SER A 204 8.76 0.80 -10.95
N PHE A 205 10.08 0.63 -10.77
CA PHE A 205 10.89 1.49 -9.90
C PHE A 205 10.89 2.95 -10.37
N LEU A 206 11.21 3.18 -11.65
CA LEU A 206 11.24 4.52 -12.24
C LEU A 206 9.85 5.15 -12.25
N GLY A 207 8.81 4.40 -12.59
CA GLY A 207 7.42 4.87 -12.50
C GLY A 207 7.06 5.30 -11.09
N SER A 208 7.39 4.50 -10.08
CA SER A 208 7.15 4.83 -8.67
C SER A 208 7.87 6.11 -8.26
N LEU A 209 9.15 6.25 -8.63
CA LEU A 209 9.96 7.43 -8.36
C LEU A 209 9.39 8.68 -9.04
N ILE A 210 9.01 8.58 -10.32
CA ILE A 210 8.40 9.68 -11.08
C ILE A 210 7.09 10.09 -10.41
N GLY A 211 6.20 9.17 -10.07
CA GLY A 211 4.94 9.48 -9.39
C GLY A 211 5.16 10.23 -8.08
N VAL A 212 6.13 9.80 -7.27
CA VAL A 212 6.46 10.46 -6.00
C VAL A 212 7.00 11.88 -6.21
N ILE A 213 7.85 12.08 -7.21
CA ILE A 213 8.35 13.42 -7.56
C ILE A 213 7.20 14.31 -8.05
N MET A 214 6.28 13.77 -8.86
CA MET A 214 5.14 14.51 -9.37
C MET A 214 4.17 14.95 -8.25
N VAL A 215 4.01 14.13 -7.20
CA VAL A 215 3.27 14.51 -5.97
C VAL A 215 3.88 15.71 -5.26
N LEU A 216 5.22 15.80 -5.22
CA LEU A 216 5.91 16.95 -4.62
C LEU A 216 5.78 18.20 -5.51
N ILE A 217 5.93 18.03 -6.83
CA ILE A 217 5.79 19.14 -7.80
C ILE A 217 4.38 19.74 -7.76
N SER A 218 3.34 18.93 -7.59
CA SER A 218 1.96 19.43 -7.44
C SER A 218 1.69 20.07 -6.08
N ARG A 219 2.65 19.99 -5.15
CA ARG A 219 2.50 20.31 -3.73
C ARG A 219 1.28 19.62 -3.12
N GLY A 220 0.98 18.39 -3.55
CA GLY A 220 -0.10 17.58 -2.99
C GLY A 220 0.19 17.13 -1.55
N HIS A 221 1.46 16.97 -1.20
CA HIS A 221 1.91 16.63 0.16
C HIS A 221 3.19 17.38 0.52
N TYR A 222 3.47 17.49 1.82
CA TYR A 222 4.78 17.93 2.27
C TYR A 222 5.84 16.86 2.00
N THR A 223 7.09 17.28 1.85
CA THR A 223 8.24 16.38 1.70
C THR A 223 8.34 15.41 2.86
N ILE A 224 8.07 15.87 4.08
CA ILE A 224 8.10 15.03 5.27
C ILE A 224 7.06 13.90 5.21
N ASP A 225 5.89 14.15 4.62
CA ASP A 225 4.84 13.14 4.46
C ASP A 225 5.28 12.02 3.53
N VAL A 226 5.98 12.38 2.45
CA VAL A 226 6.55 11.45 1.48
C VAL A 226 7.66 10.61 2.14
N ILE A 227 8.54 11.23 2.92
CA ILE A 227 9.62 10.53 3.63
C ILE A 227 9.04 9.52 4.64
N ILE A 228 8.08 9.95 5.46
CA ILE A 228 7.43 9.08 6.45
C ILE A 228 6.69 7.94 5.74
N ALA A 229 5.92 8.23 4.68
CA ALA A 229 5.19 7.24 3.91
C ALA A 229 6.13 6.18 3.29
N TYR A 230 7.25 6.61 2.69
CA TYR A 230 8.28 5.70 2.17
C TYR A 230 8.87 4.82 3.28
N TYR A 231 9.27 5.43 4.40
CA TYR A 231 9.89 4.71 5.51
C TYR A 231 8.93 3.65 6.08
N VAL A 232 7.71 4.05 6.41
CA VAL A 232 6.72 3.15 7.03
C VAL A 232 6.31 2.04 6.06
N THR A 233 6.08 2.36 4.78
CA THR A 233 5.71 1.37 3.75
C THR A 233 6.79 0.30 3.58
N THR A 234 8.05 0.70 3.42
CA THR A 234 9.16 -0.26 3.27
C THR A 234 9.37 -1.09 4.52
N ARG A 235 9.29 -0.49 5.71
CA ARG A 235 9.46 -1.23 6.98
C ARG A 235 8.36 -2.26 7.19
N ILE A 236 7.09 -1.90 7.03
CA ILE A 236 5.99 -2.87 7.16
C ILE A 236 6.13 -3.98 6.12
N PHE A 237 6.45 -3.64 4.87
CA PHE A 237 6.61 -4.62 3.81
C PHE A 237 7.70 -5.65 4.15
N TRP A 238 8.90 -5.20 4.53
CA TRP A 238 10.01 -6.09 4.83
C TRP A 238 9.83 -6.86 6.14
N ILE A 239 9.28 -6.23 7.19
CA ILE A 239 8.94 -6.92 8.44
C ILE A 239 7.95 -8.05 8.16
N TYR A 240 6.89 -7.76 7.40
CA TYR A 240 5.87 -8.72 7.05
C TYR A 240 6.46 -9.92 6.29
N HIS A 241 7.21 -9.68 5.22
CA HIS A 241 7.78 -10.76 4.40
C HIS A 241 8.87 -11.53 5.14
N THR A 242 9.66 -10.87 6.01
CA THR A 242 10.63 -11.55 6.88
C THR A 242 9.94 -12.53 7.81
N LEU A 243 8.84 -12.13 8.47
CA LEU A 243 8.07 -13.03 9.32
C LEU A 243 7.35 -14.13 8.50
N ALA A 244 6.84 -13.80 7.32
CA ALA A 244 6.05 -14.72 6.50
C ALA A 244 6.90 -15.80 5.83
N ASN A 245 8.15 -15.48 5.47
CA ASN A 245 9.05 -16.36 4.74
C ASN A 245 9.94 -17.21 5.66
N ASN A 246 10.00 -16.93 6.97
CA ASN A 246 10.78 -17.70 7.94
C ASN A 246 9.86 -18.49 8.89
N PRO A 247 9.69 -19.82 8.70
CA PRO A 247 8.80 -20.64 9.52
C PRO A 247 9.15 -20.62 11.02
N PHE A 248 10.43 -20.53 11.35
CA PHE A 248 10.94 -20.44 12.72
C PHE A 248 10.32 -19.26 13.49
N LEU A 249 10.14 -18.11 12.83
CA LEU A 249 9.60 -16.90 13.45
C LEU A 249 8.08 -16.96 13.71
N LYS A 250 7.39 -17.99 13.19
CA LYS A 250 5.94 -18.20 13.36
C LYS A 250 5.62 -19.11 14.57
N THR A 251 6.56 -19.95 14.98
CA THR A 251 6.34 -21.01 15.98
C THR A 251 6.41 -20.48 17.43
N THR A 252 5.53 -21.00 18.28
CA THR A 252 5.33 -20.55 19.67
C THR A 252 6.58 -20.73 20.56
N GLN A 253 7.45 -21.69 20.27
CA GLN A 253 8.64 -22.00 21.07
C GLN A 253 9.72 -20.91 21.00
N GLU A 254 9.92 -20.27 19.84
CA GLU A 254 10.88 -19.17 19.64
C GLU A 254 10.26 -17.77 19.80
N THR A 255 8.96 -17.70 20.14
CA THR A 255 8.25 -16.44 20.42
C THR A 255 8.92 -15.61 21.54
N ARG A 256 9.73 -16.24 22.40
CA ARG A 256 10.54 -15.52 23.41
C ARG A 256 11.67 -14.68 22.82
N ALA A 257 12.28 -15.13 21.71
CA ALA A 257 13.36 -14.41 21.01
C ALA A 257 12.83 -13.44 19.95
N ASN A 258 11.65 -13.71 19.38
CA ASN A 258 11.01 -12.82 18.43
C ASN A 258 10.33 -11.62 19.14
N TYR A 259 11.02 -10.49 19.24
CA TYR A 259 10.45 -9.27 19.82
C TYR A 259 9.22 -8.74 19.07
N LEU A 260 9.12 -8.98 17.76
CA LEU A 260 7.95 -8.58 16.97
C LEU A 260 6.69 -9.34 17.40
N ALA A 261 6.85 -10.52 18.01
CA ALA A 261 5.74 -11.31 18.51
C ALA A 261 5.00 -10.67 19.70
N ARG A 262 5.61 -9.67 20.34
CA ARG A 262 4.98 -8.88 21.41
C ARG A 262 4.06 -7.78 20.87
N SER A 263 4.07 -7.54 19.57
CA SER A 263 3.24 -6.51 18.95
C SER A 263 1.77 -6.94 18.94
N TRP A 264 0.85 -6.00 19.17
CA TRP A 264 -0.60 -6.26 19.21
C TRP A 264 -1.17 -6.87 17.92
N TRP A 265 -0.52 -6.63 16.78
CA TRP A 265 -0.93 -7.16 15.47
C TRP A 265 -0.37 -8.56 15.17
N PHE A 266 0.57 -9.07 15.96
CA PHE A 266 1.20 -10.38 15.72
C PHE A 266 0.22 -11.57 15.74
N PRO A 267 -0.81 -11.63 16.62
CA PRO A 267 -1.81 -12.69 16.57
C PRO A 267 -2.58 -12.73 15.25
N ILE A 268 -2.90 -11.56 14.67
CA ILE A 268 -3.54 -11.44 13.36
C ILE A 268 -2.62 -11.99 12.28
N PHE A 269 -1.34 -11.60 12.30
CA PHE A 269 -0.33 -12.11 11.38
C PHE A 269 -0.21 -13.65 11.47
N LYS A 270 -0.13 -14.20 12.69
CA LYS A 270 0.00 -15.64 12.92
C LYS A 270 -1.20 -16.41 12.38
N TYR A 271 -2.43 -15.95 12.66
CA TYR A 271 -3.64 -16.57 12.12
C TYR A 271 -3.66 -16.57 10.58
N MET A 272 -3.14 -15.50 9.97
CA MET A 272 -3.13 -15.35 8.53
C MET A 272 -2.03 -16.16 7.85
N GLU A 273 -0.89 -16.44 8.49
CA GLU A 273 0.28 -17.09 7.86
C GLU A 273 0.70 -18.44 8.48
N ASP A 274 -0.08 -18.98 9.43
CA ASP A 274 0.13 -20.27 10.13
C ASP A 274 0.38 -21.46 9.18
N ASN A 275 -0.41 -21.56 8.11
CA ASN A 275 -0.42 -22.70 7.20
C ASN A 275 0.47 -22.50 5.97
N VAL A 276 1.23 -21.41 5.92
CA VAL A 276 2.17 -21.14 4.82
C VAL A 276 3.57 -21.56 5.24
N GLY A 277 4.04 -22.67 4.67
CA GLY A 277 5.28 -23.32 5.09
C GLY A 277 6.59 -22.61 4.72
N GLY A 278 6.57 -21.47 4.02
CA GLY A 278 7.80 -20.76 3.63
C GLY A 278 7.60 -19.71 2.53
N PRO A 279 8.70 -19.30 1.86
CA PRO A 279 8.65 -18.42 0.69
C PRO A 279 7.79 -19.04 -0.42
N LEU A 280 7.03 -18.21 -1.14
CA LEU A 280 6.21 -18.69 -2.26
C LEU A 280 7.12 -19.06 -3.45
N PRO A 281 6.97 -20.24 -4.05
CA PRO A 281 7.70 -20.58 -5.27
C PRO A 281 7.19 -19.73 -6.44
N GLN A 282 8.10 -19.32 -7.32
CA GLN A 282 7.79 -18.52 -8.52
C GLN A 282 7.13 -19.37 -9.61
N LYS A 283 5.93 -19.90 -9.32
CA LYS A 283 5.09 -20.67 -10.26
C LYS A 283 3.97 -19.75 -10.80
N TYR A 284 3.84 -19.70 -12.12
CA TYR A 284 2.85 -18.88 -12.82
C TYR A 284 1.85 -19.78 -13.56
N SER A 285 0.57 -19.44 -13.48
CA SER A 285 -0.51 -20.18 -14.12
C SER A 285 -1.63 -19.21 -14.51
N PHE A 286 -2.32 -19.48 -15.61
CA PHE A 286 -3.43 -18.65 -16.01
C PHE A 286 -4.58 -18.73 -14.99
N PRO A 287 -5.37 -17.65 -14.80
CA PRO A 287 -6.43 -17.59 -13.81
C PRO A 287 -7.51 -18.68 -13.97
N TRP A 288 -7.69 -19.18 -15.20
CA TRP A 288 -8.70 -20.15 -15.63
C TRP A 288 -8.15 -21.58 -15.80
N SER A 289 -6.83 -21.80 -15.72
CA SER A 289 -6.29 -23.16 -15.68
C SER A 289 -6.37 -23.67 -14.24
N SER A 290 -7.30 -24.60 -14.01
CA SER A 290 -7.58 -25.25 -12.72
C SER A 290 -6.36 -25.90 -12.09
#